data_AF-A0A841VJA7-F1
#
_entry.id   AF-A0A841VJA7-F1
#
_cell.length_a   1.000
_cell.length_b   1.000
_cell.length_c   1.000
_cell.angle_alpha   90.00
_cell.angle_beta   90.00
_cell.angle_gamma   90.00
#
_symmetry.space_group_name_H-M   'P 1'
#
loop_
_entity.id
_entity.type
_entity.pdbx_description
1 polymer ?
#
loop_
_entity_poly.entity_id
_entity_poly.type
_entity_poly.pdbx_seq_one_letter_code
_entity_poly.pdbx_strand_id
1 'polypeptide(L)'
;MLTLEPETTSALDYSVLNTSIQDTFTAINRFEWQAIEELRVMRENCYYLDAGYKSFEDYCEKELIKYGGYRRVRDLLSASEVRDTLPESLKDKITKPSQTRPLFKLIKTPDKLEQAVAIAAQEKPFPTAADFAKAVQQVAPTVKRATKTENPNTQLCNSVTVLSPKHPRYGESGVIEADAPNRWQQIVTFADGERLLINNADLDAASVPFPREQTYPPEYTEAIAQIKEQHQQELERLEQELRIGLQAEAGARAEAQVQEQIQSLQNLYKQQKEQNIQLQQRLDEMESLRQLETENQQLHQRIQDLEHAVEQRPSQQWGNTMTQQATKALNKQVKQALEKTIDLRSLAQEPPKENAQECLRLMGMALKNLASAMNNTQALEAAAIILGSEPTLTAIAYRAEQLEMLPQAVSDIRTVLAKPGCTWQDYWDVAQEYEVIKQDYWAELTTQETDSITTLQNAFSQPDTIGVGSIVAHADPYRTLYLQRGEVVDEVGGKVVVAWDHWRNELKKTQSYSREELR
;
A
#
# COMPACT_ATOMS: atom_id res chain seq x y z
N MET A 1 12.28 -49.87 38.36
CA MET A 1 11.73 -48.50 38.38
C MET A 1 12.62 -47.65 37.50
N LEU A 2 12.28 -47.57 36.21
CA LEU A 2 12.97 -46.75 35.20
C LEU A 2 12.09 -45.52 34.98
N THR A 3 12.50 -44.38 35.52
CA THR A 3 11.84 -43.09 35.31
C THR A 3 12.34 -42.52 33.98
N LEU A 4 11.44 -42.45 33.01
CA LEU A 4 11.60 -41.71 31.76
C LEU A 4 11.71 -40.21 32.07
N GLU A 5 12.76 -39.56 31.57
CA GLU A 5 12.83 -38.10 31.57
C GLU A 5 11.82 -37.52 30.55
N PRO A 6 11.13 -36.43 30.88
CA PRO A 6 10.22 -35.77 29.95
C PRO A 6 11.02 -34.99 28.91
N GLU A 7 10.85 -35.33 27.63
CA GLU A 7 11.30 -34.50 26.51
C GLU A 7 10.67 -33.11 26.63
N THR A 8 11.51 -32.09 26.86
CA THR A 8 11.11 -30.69 26.73
C THR A 8 10.83 -30.39 25.26
N THR A 9 9.58 -30.55 24.84
CA THR A 9 9.07 -29.94 23.61
C THR A 9 9.09 -28.43 23.80
N SER A 10 10.10 -27.76 23.24
CA SER A 10 10.10 -26.30 23.11
C SER A 10 8.83 -25.88 22.38
N ALA A 11 7.98 -25.11 23.05
CA ALA A 11 6.78 -24.54 22.45
C ALA A 11 7.18 -23.79 21.18
N LEU A 12 6.61 -24.17 20.04
CA LEU A 12 6.82 -23.49 18.77
C LEU A 12 6.42 -22.02 18.96
N ASP A 13 7.36 -21.12 18.69
CA ASP A 13 7.12 -19.69 18.81
C ASP A 13 6.29 -19.22 17.60
N TYR A 14 4.97 -19.29 17.73
CA TYR A 14 4.01 -18.92 16.70
C TYR A 14 4.14 -17.45 16.26
N SER A 15 4.82 -16.61 17.04
CA SER A 15 5.10 -15.23 16.65
C SER A 15 6.03 -15.16 15.43
N VAL A 16 7.10 -15.95 15.42
CA VAL A 16 8.09 -16.05 14.34
C VAL A 16 7.48 -16.67 13.07
N LEU A 17 6.59 -17.65 13.24
CA LEU A 17 5.88 -18.26 12.12
C LEU A 17 4.92 -17.25 11.47
N ASN A 18 4.23 -16.44 12.28
CA ASN A 18 3.27 -15.46 11.80
C ASN A 18 3.94 -14.29 11.06
N THR A 19 5.10 -13.80 11.55
CA THR A 19 5.91 -12.82 10.80
C THR A 19 6.45 -13.40 9.50
N SER A 20 6.99 -14.63 9.51
CA SER A 20 7.45 -15.30 8.29
C SER A 20 6.32 -15.47 7.26
N ILE A 21 5.11 -15.82 7.70
CA ILE A 21 3.93 -15.92 6.83
C ILE A 21 3.56 -14.53 6.27
N GLN A 22 3.53 -13.48 7.09
CA GLN A 22 3.27 -12.12 6.63
C GLN A 22 4.33 -11.62 5.64
N ASP A 23 5.59 -11.93 5.86
CA ASP A 23 6.71 -11.59 4.98
C ASP A 23 6.57 -12.31 3.63
N THR A 24 6.14 -13.57 3.62
CA THR A 24 5.88 -14.29 2.36
C THR A 24 4.70 -13.71 1.60
N PHE A 25 3.59 -13.36 2.26
CA PHE A 25 2.45 -12.73 1.60
C PHE A 25 2.77 -11.33 1.08
N THR A 26 3.54 -10.54 1.82
CA THR A 26 3.97 -9.21 1.35
C THR A 26 4.96 -9.30 0.18
N ALA A 27 5.85 -10.29 0.17
CA ALA A 27 6.74 -10.57 -0.96
C ALA A 27 5.96 -11.01 -2.21
N ILE A 28 4.94 -11.87 -2.04
CA ILE A 28 4.05 -12.30 -3.14
C ILE A 28 3.27 -11.10 -3.68
N ASN A 29 2.66 -10.29 -2.82
CA ASN A 29 1.94 -9.09 -3.24
C ASN A 29 2.86 -8.13 -3.99
N ARG A 30 4.08 -7.88 -3.51
CA ARG A 30 5.05 -7.02 -4.19
C ARG A 30 5.41 -7.56 -5.58
N PHE A 31 5.60 -8.88 -5.73
CA PHE A 31 5.86 -9.51 -7.01
C PHE A 31 4.67 -9.38 -7.98
N GLU A 32 3.44 -9.57 -7.49
CA GLU A 32 2.23 -9.39 -8.30
C GLU A 32 2.10 -7.95 -8.81
N TRP A 33 2.32 -6.96 -7.93
CA TRP A 33 2.30 -5.55 -8.32
C TRP A 33 3.36 -5.22 -9.37
N GLN A 34 4.58 -5.74 -9.22
CA GLN A 34 5.66 -5.55 -10.19
C GLN A 34 5.32 -6.20 -11.54
N ALA A 35 4.83 -7.44 -11.54
CA ALA A 35 4.45 -8.14 -12.77
C ALA A 35 3.29 -7.46 -13.51
N ILE A 36 2.29 -6.93 -12.79
CA ILE A 36 1.19 -6.16 -13.38
C ILE A 36 1.70 -4.88 -14.04
N GLU A 37 2.60 -4.16 -13.38
CA GLU A 37 3.16 -2.92 -13.90
C GLU A 37 4.04 -3.17 -15.13
N GLU A 38 4.90 -4.20 -15.09
CA GLU A 38 5.71 -4.60 -16.25
C GLU A 38 4.86 -5.01 -17.46
N LEU A 39 3.79 -5.77 -17.24
CA LEU A 39 2.84 -6.14 -18.30
C LEU A 39 2.07 -4.93 -18.84
N ARG A 40 1.72 -3.97 -17.99
CA ARG A 40 1.10 -2.70 -18.40
C ARG A 40 2.05 -1.89 -19.27
N VAL A 41 3.29 -1.71 -18.82
CA VAL A 41 4.34 -1.01 -19.58
C VAL A 41 4.58 -1.70 -20.93
N MET A 42 4.64 -3.03 -20.97
CA MET A 42 4.75 -3.79 -22.23
C MET A 42 3.57 -3.56 -23.17
N ARG A 43 2.34 -3.47 -22.63
CA ARG A 43 1.12 -3.23 -23.42
C ARG A 43 1.08 -1.80 -23.96
N GLU A 44 1.34 -0.82 -23.11
CA GLU A 44 1.28 0.61 -23.45
C GLU A 44 2.36 1.00 -24.44
N ASN A 45 3.59 0.51 -24.24
CA ASN A 45 4.72 0.78 -25.14
C ASN A 45 4.76 -0.15 -26.36
N CYS A 46 3.79 -1.04 -26.51
CA CYS A 46 3.66 -1.96 -27.64
C CYS A 46 4.89 -2.86 -27.91
N TYR A 47 5.69 -3.20 -26.90
CA TYR A 47 6.90 -4.03 -27.04
C TYR A 47 6.63 -5.45 -27.59
N TYR A 48 5.39 -5.92 -27.49
CA TYR A 48 4.96 -7.17 -28.12
C TYR A 48 5.05 -7.12 -29.66
N LEU A 49 4.95 -5.94 -30.28
CA LEU A 49 5.15 -5.77 -31.72
C LEU A 49 6.60 -5.98 -32.13
N ASP A 50 7.55 -5.52 -31.31
CA ASP A 50 9.00 -5.68 -31.56
C ASP A 50 9.42 -7.15 -31.53
N ALA A 51 8.72 -7.96 -30.72
CA ALA A 51 8.89 -9.40 -30.64
C ALA A 51 8.10 -10.18 -31.73
N GLY A 52 7.43 -9.48 -32.67
CA GLY A 52 6.75 -10.07 -33.82
C GLY A 52 5.34 -10.61 -33.55
N TYR A 53 4.72 -10.24 -32.43
CA TYR A 53 3.35 -10.63 -32.10
C TYR A 53 2.32 -9.63 -32.64
N LYS A 54 1.12 -10.12 -33.00
CA LYS A 54 0.09 -9.28 -33.66
C LYS A 54 -0.76 -8.47 -32.68
N SER A 55 -0.89 -8.93 -31.45
CA SER A 55 -1.56 -8.22 -30.37
C SER A 55 -0.94 -8.63 -29.03
N PHE A 56 -1.23 -7.85 -27.99
CA PHE A 56 -0.79 -8.18 -26.63
C PHE A 56 -1.40 -9.49 -26.14
N GLU A 57 -2.66 -9.78 -26.50
CA GLU A 57 -3.29 -11.06 -26.16
C GLU A 57 -2.57 -12.24 -26.85
N ASP A 58 -2.18 -12.09 -28.12
CA ASP A 58 -1.43 -13.12 -28.86
C ASP A 58 -0.03 -13.37 -28.26
N TYR A 59 0.62 -12.31 -27.74
CA TYR A 59 1.87 -12.43 -26.97
C TYR A 59 1.67 -13.22 -25.67
N CYS A 60 0.68 -12.84 -24.85
CA CYS A 60 0.39 -13.49 -23.59
C CYS A 60 0.03 -14.97 -23.79
N GLU A 61 -0.81 -15.29 -24.77
CA GLU A 61 -1.20 -16.68 -25.07
C GLU A 61 0.00 -17.52 -25.52
N LYS A 62 0.86 -17.00 -26.39
CA LYS A 62 2.02 -17.74 -26.89
C LYS A 62 3.12 -17.90 -25.85
N GLU A 63 3.41 -16.89 -25.04
CA GLU A 63 4.36 -17.01 -23.93
C GLU A 63 3.82 -17.95 -22.84
N LEU A 64 2.52 -17.91 -22.54
CA LEU A 64 1.89 -18.91 -21.68
C LEU A 64 2.09 -20.30 -22.27
N ILE A 65 1.75 -20.54 -23.55
CA ILE A 65 1.93 -21.85 -24.19
C ILE A 65 3.40 -22.32 -24.14
N LYS A 66 4.37 -21.43 -24.38
CA LYS A 66 5.81 -21.71 -24.40
C LYS A 66 6.36 -22.17 -23.05
N TYR A 67 5.86 -21.64 -21.93
CA TYR A 67 6.28 -22.01 -20.57
C TYR A 67 5.37 -23.03 -19.87
N GLY A 68 4.46 -23.68 -20.61
CA GLY A 68 3.58 -24.75 -20.08
C GLY A 68 2.17 -24.31 -19.66
N GLY A 69 1.87 -23.02 -19.79
CA GLY A 69 0.56 -22.42 -20.02
C GLY A 69 -0.51 -22.59 -18.94
N TYR A 70 -1.74 -22.21 -19.31
CA TYR A 70 -2.98 -22.41 -18.54
C TYR A 70 -3.13 -23.83 -17.99
N ARG A 71 -2.53 -24.82 -18.66
CA ARG A 71 -2.51 -26.22 -18.22
C ARG A 71 -1.75 -26.39 -16.91
N ARG A 72 -0.58 -25.77 -16.74
CA ARG A 72 0.21 -25.82 -15.51
C ARG A 72 -0.46 -25.04 -14.38
N VAL A 73 -1.05 -23.88 -14.70
CA VAL A 73 -1.82 -23.06 -13.74
C VAL A 73 -3.04 -23.84 -13.23
N ARG A 74 -3.79 -24.48 -14.14
CA ARG A 74 -4.94 -25.34 -13.79
C ARG A 74 -4.53 -26.57 -12.98
N ASP A 75 -3.38 -27.16 -13.29
CA ASP A 75 -2.84 -28.30 -12.52
C ASP A 75 -2.41 -27.88 -11.10
N LEU A 76 -1.88 -26.68 -10.94
CA LEU A 76 -1.50 -26.14 -9.63
C LEU A 76 -2.74 -25.78 -8.79
N LEU A 77 -3.74 -25.12 -9.40
CA LEU A 77 -5.02 -24.81 -8.74
C LEU A 77 -5.79 -26.08 -8.35
N SER A 78 -5.86 -27.06 -9.26
CA SER A 78 -6.49 -28.34 -8.94
C SER A 78 -5.72 -29.12 -7.87
N ALA A 79 -4.40 -28.94 -7.76
CA ALA A 79 -3.61 -29.55 -6.70
C ALA A 79 -3.77 -28.85 -5.35
N SER A 80 -3.92 -27.53 -5.30
CA SER A 80 -4.22 -26.81 -4.06
C SER A 80 -5.59 -27.19 -3.52
N GLU A 81 -6.63 -27.14 -4.34
CA GLU A 81 -8.00 -27.45 -3.89
C GLU A 81 -8.16 -28.91 -3.41
N VAL A 82 -7.50 -29.88 -4.08
CA VAL A 82 -7.48 -31.28 -3.61
C VAL A 82 -6.68 -31.43 -2.31
N ARG A 83 -5.59 -30.69 -2.13
CA ARG A 83 -4.79 -30.75 -0.89
C ARG A 83 -5.50 -30.09 0.29
N ASP A 84 -6.26 -29.03 0.05
CA ASP A 84 -6.98 -28.30 1.11
C ASP A 84 -8.18 -29.10 1.63
N THR A 85 -8.78 -29.93 0.78
CA THR A 85 -9.91 -30.80 1.14
C THR A 85 -9.51 -32.15 1.74
N LEU A 86 -8.21 -32.48 1.77
CA LEU A 86 -7.70 -33.72 2.37
C LEU A 86 -7.21 -33.51 3.82
N PRO A 87 -7.36 -34.50 4.71
CA PRO A 87 -6.79 -34.48 6.05
C PRO A 87 -5.26 -34.56 5.99
N GLU A 88 -4.57 -33.95 6.97
CA GLU A 88 -3.09 -33.81 6.98
C GLU A 88 -2.35 -35.14 6.78
N SER A 89 -2.88 -36.25 7.30
CA SER A 89 -2.29 -37.59 7.17
C SER A 89 -2.19 -38.12 5.72
N LEU A 90 -2.96 -37.55 4.78
CA LEU A 90 -3.02 -38.00 3.38
C LEU A 90 -2.40 -37.00 2.39
N LYS A 91 -2.08 -35.77 2.82
CA LYS A 91 -1.51 -34.72 1.95
C LYS A 91 -0.14 -35.12 1.38
N ASP A 92 0.66 -35.82 2.17
CA ASP A 92 2.01 -36.26 1.81
C ASP A 92 2.04 -37.36 0.73
N LYS A 93 0.88 -37.97 0.43
CA LYS A 93 0.76 -39.00 -0.61
C LYS A 93 0.66 -38.41 -2.02
N ILE A 94 0.39 -37.11 -2.15
CA ILE A 94 0.36 -36.38 -3.42
C ILE A 94 1.69 -35.64 -3.58
N THR A 95 2.56 -36.17 -4.45
CA THR A 95 3.91 -35.64 -4.66
C THR A 95 4.01 -34.69 -5.85
N LYS A 96 3.10 -34.79 -6.83
CA LYS A 96 3.10 -33.94 -8.03
C LYS A 96 1.71 -33.35 -8.30
N PRO A 97 1.61 -32.07 -8.71
CA PRO A 97 0.33 -31.44 -9.05
C PRO A 97 -0.45 -32.17 -10.15
N SER A 98 0.24 -32.82 -11.09
CA SER A 98 -0.42 -33.56 -12.17
C SER A 98 -1.19 -34.81 -11.69
N GLN A 99 -0.94 -35.30 -10.48
CA GLN A 99 -1.62 -36.46 -9.89
C GLN A 99 -3.04 -36.14 -9.39
N THR A 100 -3.36 -34.87 -9.15
CA THR A 100 -4.64 -34.44 -8.55
C THR A 100 -5.78 -34.30 -9.55
N ARG A 101 -5.48 -34.30 -10.85
CA ARG A 101 -6.48 -34.23 -11.93
C ARG A 101 -7.65 -35.22 -11.82
N PRO A 102 -7.42 -36.53 -11.63
CA PRO A 102 -8.51 -37.49 -11.46
C PRO A 102 -9.29 -37.26 -10.15
N LEU A 103 -8.62 -36.75 -9.12
CA LEU A 103 -9.18 -36.50 -7.78
C LEU A 103 -10.04 -35.23 -7.73
N PHE A 104 -9.74 -34.23 -8.58
CA PHE A 104 -10.46 -32.96 -8.65
C PHE A 104 -11.99 -33.09 -8.79
N LYS A 105 -12.45 -34.16 -9.46
CA LYS A 105 -13.89 -34.45 -9.63
C LYS A 105 -14.61 -34.79 -8.32
N LEU A 106 -13.86 -35.22 -7.30
CA LEU A 106 -14.36 -35.65 -6.00
C LEU A 106 -14.23 -34.57 -4.92
N ILE A 107 -13.74 -33.35 -5.23
CA ILE A 107 -13.63 -32.23 -4.27
C ILE A 107 -14.97 -31.90 -3.61
N LYS A 108 -16.07 -31.97 -4.40
CA LYS A 108 -17.43 -31.73 -3.89
C LYS A 108 -17.95 -32.84 -2.97
N THR A 109 -17.20 -33.94 -2.82
CA THR A 109 -17.53 -35.11 -2.01
C THR A 109 -16.30 -35.56 -1.21
N PRO A 110 -15.95 -34.87 -0.10
CA PRO A 110 -14.69 -35.07 0.62
C PRO A 110 -14.52 -36.52 1.11
N ASP A 111 -15.58 -37.16 1.61
CA ASP A 111 -15.52 -38.56 2.07
C ASP A 111 -15.05 -39.55 0.97
N LYS A 112 -15.45 -39.29 -0.28
CA LYS A 112 -15.07 -40.11 -1.44
C LYS A 112 -13.67 -39.78 -1.93
N LEU A 113 -13.25 -38.53 -1.78
CA LEU A 113 -11.90 -38.08 -2.09
C LEU A 113 -10.89 -38.77 -1.15
N GLU A 114 -11.18 -38.77 0.16
CA GLU A 114 -10.36 -39.44 1.17
C GLU A 114 -10.25 -40.94 0.92
N GLN A 115 -11.37 -41.61 0.65
CA GLN A 115 -11.40 -43.04 0.33
C GLN A 115 -10.59 -43.35 -0.94
N ALA A 116 -10.70 -42.55 -1.99
CA ALA A 116 -9.95 -42.74 -3.22
C ALA A 116 -8.43 -42.58 -3.00
N VAL A 117 -8.02 -41.62 -2.15
CA VAL A 117 -6.60 -41.42 -1.82
C VAL A 117 -6.08 -42.53 -0.90
N ALA A 118 -6.87 -42.99 0.07
CA ALA A 118 -6.52 -44.09 0.96
C ALA A 118 -6.36 -45.42 0.21
N ILE A 119 -7.27 -45.74 -0.72
CA ILE A 119 -7.20 -46.94 -1.56
C ILE A 119 -5.94 -46.91 -2.43
N ALA A 120 -5.66 -45.79 -3.09
CA ALA A 120 -4.46 -45.64 -3.91
C ALA A 120 -3.16 -45.73 -3.07
N ALA A 121 -3.17 -45.19 -1.85
CA ALA A 121 -2.03 -45.23 -0.93
C ALA A 121 -1.80 -46.62 -0.29
N GLN A 122 -2.84 -47.43 -0.13
CA GLN A 122 -2.74 -48.82 0.31
C GLN A 122 -2.12 -49.71 -0.76
N GLU A 123 -2.43 -49.49 -2.04
CA GLU A 123 -1.83 -50.24 -3.14
C GLU A 123 -0.37 -49.86 -3.39
N LYS A 124 -0.03 -48.57 -3.29
CA LYS A 124 1.34 -48.07 -3.43
C LYS A 124 1.62 -46.92 -2.47
N PRO A 125 2.78 -46.89 -1.80
CA PRO A 125 3.13 -45.81 -0.87
C PRO A 125 3.25 -44.44 -1.55
N PHE A 126 3.55 -44.41 -2.86
CA PHE A 126 3.57 -43.21 -3.71
C PHE A 126 2.78 -43.46 -5.01
N PRO A 127 1.45 -43.23 -5.00
CA PRO A 127 0.59 -43.51 -6.15
C PRO A 127 0.81 -42.54 -7.33
N THR A 128 0.65 -43.05 -8.54
CA THR A 128 0.73 -42.28 -9.79
C THR A 128 -0.66 -41.75 -10.18
N ALA A 129 -0.74 -40.79 -11.11
CA ALA A 129 -2.03 -40.27 -11.61
C ALA A 129 -2.98 -41.36 -12.12
N ALA A 130 -2.46 -42.44 -12.70
CA ALA A 130 -3.26 -43.59 -13.15
C ALA A 130 -3.79 -44.44 -11.99
N ASP A 131 -3.02 -44.55 -10.90
CA ASP A 131 -3.43 -45.30 -9.70
C ASP A 131 -4.59 -44.55 -9.00
N PHE A 132 -4.50 -43.23 -8.90
CA PHE A 132 -5.62 -42.40 -8.43
C PHE A 132 -6.84 -42.46 -9.35
N ALA A 133 -6.66 -42.50 -10.67
CA ALA A 133 -7.79 -42.64 -11.59
C ALA A 133 -8.54 -43.98 -11.42
N LYS A 134 -7.81 -45.07 -11.13
CA LYS A 134 -8.40 -46.39 -10.81
C LYS A 134 -9.17 -46.34 -9.49
N ALA A 135 -8.59 -45.76 -8.44
CA ALA A 135 -9.25 -45.62 -7.15
C ALA A 135 -10.51 -44.75 -7.24
N VAL A 136 -10.46 -43.62 -7.98
CA VAL A 136 -11.63 -42.78 -8.27
C VAL A 136 -12.71 -43.57 -9.01
N GLN A 137 -12.34 -44.44 -9.94
CA GLN A 137 -13.31 -45.28 -10.67
C GLN A 137 -13.94 -46.37 -9.80
N GLN A 138 -13.26 -46.82 -8.74
CA GLN A 138 -13.81 -47.74 -7.75
C GLN A 138 -14.78 -47.03 -6.79
N VAL A 139 -14.45 -45.82 -6.35
CA VAL A 139 -15.27 -45.03 -5.41
C VAL A 139 -16.45 -44.31 -6.10
N ALA A 140 -16.29 -43.98 -7.39
CA ALA A 140 -17.30 -43.31 -8.21
C ALA A 140 -17.27 -43.85 -9.66
N PRO A 141 -17.88 -45.03 -9.92
CA PRO A 141 -17.89 -45.64 -11.25
C PRO A 141 -18.63 -44.74 -12.25
N THR A 142 -17.91 -44.34 -13.30
CA THR A 142 -18.49 -43.59 -14.42
C THR A 142 -19.24 -44.57 -15.32
N VAL A 143 -20.58 -44.46 -15.36
CA VAL A 143 -21.42 -45.28 -16.23
C VAL A 143 -21.06 -44.97 -17.69
N LYS A 144 -20.33 -45.88 -18.33
CA LYS A 144 -20.17 -45.87 -19.79
C LYS A 144 -21.53 -46.26 -20.39
N ARG A 145 -22.19 -45.34 -21.10
CA ARG A 145 -23.37 -45.66 -21.92
C ARG A 145 -22.96 -46.71 -22.95
N ALA A 146 -23.36 -47.96 -22.72
CA ALA A 146 -23.25 -49.02 -23.70
C ALA A 146 -24.34 -48.80 -24.77
N THR A 147 -23.92 -48.65 -26.03
CA THR A 147 -24.77 -48.81 -27.21
C THR A 147 -25.32 -50.24 -27.22
N LYS A 148 -26.59 -50.42 -26.87
CA LYS A 148 -27.32 -51.68 -27.05
C LYS A 148 -27.71 -51.82 -28.52
N THR A 149 -27.17 -52.83 -29.18
CA THR A 149 -27.73 -53.45 -30.38
C THR A 149 -28.90 -54.33 -29.95
N GLU A 150 -30.13 -53.96 -30.32
CA GLU A 150 -31.32 -54.80 -30.19
C GLU A 150 -31.70 -55.36 -31.58
N ASN A 151 -31.97 -56.66 -31.62
CA ASN A 151 -32.45 -57.40 -32.78
C ASN A 151 -33.92 -57.06 -33.05
N PRO A 152 -34.38 -56.96 -34.31
CA PRO A 152 -35.76 -56.61 -34.64
C PRO A 152 -36.67 -57.84 -34.61
N ASN A 153 -37.68 -57.81 -33.73
CA ASN A 153 -38.82 -58.73 -33.79
C ASN A 153 -40.02 -58.01 -34.44
N THR A 154 -40.34 -58.46 -35.64
CA THR A 154 -41.69 -58.71 -36.19
C THR A 154 -42.77 -57.61 -36.16
N GLN A 155 -43.06 -57.11 -37.37
CA GLN A 155 -44.38 -57.00 -38.00
C GLN A 155 -45.53 -56.40 -37.17
N LEU A 156 -45.78 -55.10 -37.37
CA LEU A 156 -47.05 -54.43 -37.11
C LEU A 156 -47.45 -53.66 -38.36
N CYS A 157 -48.13 -54.31 -39.31
CA CYS A 157 -48.73 -53.65 -40.46
C CYS A 157 -49.96 -52.84 -39.99
N ASN A 158 -49.74 -51.62 -39.49
CA ASN A 158 -50.83 -50.70 -39.16
C ASN A 158 -51.19 -49.91 -40.43
N SER A 159 -52.43 -50.04 -40.90
CA SER A 159 -52.98 -49.15 -41.92
C SER A 159 -53.23 -47.76 -41.32
N VAL A 160 -52.77 -46.70 -42.00
CA VAL A 160 -52.85 -45.31 -41.53
C VAL A 160 -53.42 -44.42 -42.62
N THR A 161 -54.30 -43.49 -42.22
CA THR A 161 -54.93 -42.51 -43.11
C THR A 161 -54.32 -41.12 -42.91
N VAL A 162 -54.09 -40.38 -44.00
CA VAL A 162 -53.57 -39.01 -43.96
C VAL A 162 -54.71 -38.03 -43.65
N LEU A 163 -54.64 -37.37 -42.49
CA LEU A 163 -55.67 -36.46 -41.97
C LEU A 163 -55.35 -34.97 -42.22
N SER A 164 -54.18 -34.64 -42.75
CA SER A 164 -53.80 -33.26 -42.99
C SER A 164 -54.38 -32.73 -44.31
N PRO A 165 -55.29 -31.73 -44.29
CA PRO A 165 -55.93 -31.20 -45.51
C PRO A 165 -54.96 -30.44 -46.42
N LYS A 166 -53.74 -30.16 -45.94
CA LYS A 166 -52.66 -29.54 -46.70
C LYS A 166 -51.77 -30.55 -47.42
N HIS A 167 -51.91 -31.84 -47.10
CA HIS A 167 -51.13 -32.90 -47.71
C HIS A 167 -51.77 -33.32 -49.05
N PRO A 168 -50.99 -33.51 -50.13
CA PRO A 168 -51.52 -33.82 -51.45
C PRO A 168 -52.32 -35.14 -51.51
N ARG A 169 -52.04 -36.07 -50.59
CA ARG A 169 -52.74 -37.36 -50.44
C ARG A 169 -53.75 -37.37 -49.28
N TYR A 170 -54.36 -36.24 -48.96
CA TYR A 170 -55.37 -36.14 -47.90
C TYR A 170 -56.55 -37.11 -48.13
N GLY A 171 -56.89 -37.90 -47.11
CA GLY A 171 -57.96 -38.90 -47.16
C GLY A 171 -57.54 -40.27 -47.73
N GLU A 172 -56.32 -40.40 -48.26
CA GLU A 172 -55.79 -41.69 -48.71
C GLU A 172 -55.26 -42.51 -47.53
N SER A 173 -55.39 -43.84 -47.64
CA SER A 173 -54.89 -44.80 -46.65
C SER A 173 -53.67 -45.55 -47.20
N GLY A 174 -52.67 -45.76 -46.36
CA GLY A 174 -51.46 -46.51 -46.68
C GLY A 174 -51.03 -47.41 -45.52
N VAL A 175 -49.97 -48.19 -45.73
CA VAL A 175 -49.44 -49.15 -44.75
C VAL A 175 -48.04 -48.73 -44.32
N ILE A 176 -47.78 -48.79 -43.01
CA ILE A 176 -46.44 -48.61 -42.47
C ILE A 176 -45.74 -49.98 -42.46
N GLU A 177 -44.83 -50.19 -43.41
CA GLU A 177 -44.09 -51.44 -43.56
C GLU A 177 -42.69 -51.40 -42.93
N ALA A 178 -42.16 -50.20 -42.66
CA ALA A 178 -40.80 -49.98 -42.21
C ALA A 178 -40.76 -49.20 -40.89
N ASP A 179 -39.70 -49.44 -40.11
CA ASP A 179 -39.44 -48.70 -38.88
C ASP A 179 -39.35 -47.20 -39.16
N ALA A 180 -39.93 -46.42 -38.25
CA ALA A 180 -39.97 -44.96 -38.40
C ALA A 180 -38.54 -44.38 -38.42
N PRO A 181 -38.20 -43.52 -39.41
CA PRO A 181 -36.86 -42.93 -39.49
C PRO A 181 -36.58 -41.95 -38.35
N ASN A 182 -37.62 -41.36 -37.75
CA ASN A 182 -37.51 -40.55 -36.54
C ASN A 182 -38.82 -40.58 -35.73
N ARG A 183 -38.81 -39.94 -34.56
CA ARG A 183 -39.95 -39.94 -33.61
C ARG A 183 -41.18 -39.12 -34.08
N TRP A 184 -41.01 -38.30 -35.12
CA TRP A 184 -42.04 -37.36 -35.59
C TRP A 184 -42.55 -37.66 -36.99
N GLN A 185 -41.99 -38.66 -37.69
CA GLN A 185 -42.29 -38.98 -39.08
C GLN A 185 -42.30 -40.49 -39.32
N GLN A 186 -43.14 -40.93 -40.25
CA GLN A 186 -43.29 -42.32 -40.65
C GLN A 186 -43.25 -42.47 -42.16
N ILE A 187 -42.73 -43.60 -42.62
CA ILE A 187 -42.74 -43.97 -44.03
C ILE A 187 -44.03 -44.74 -44.27
N VAL A 188 -44.92 -44.17 -45.08
CA VAL A 188 -46.20 -44.77 -45.45
C VAL A 188 -46.12 -45.22 -46.91
N THR A 189 -46.40 -46.50 -47.16
CA THR A 189 -46.53 -47.08 -48.51
C THR A 189 -48.00 -47.01 -48.92
N PHE A 190 -48.30 -46.33 -50.03
CA PHE A 190 -49.67 -46.20 -50.56
C PHE A 190 -50.00 -47.33 -51.56
N ALA A 191 -51.28 -47.48 -51.91
CA ALA A 191 -51.76 -48.53 -52.82
C ALA A 191 -51.08 -48.52 -54.21
N ASP A 192 -50.57 -47.36 -54.63
CA ASP A 192 -49.84 -47.16 -55.90
C ASP A 192 -48.38 -47.67 -55.84
N GLY A 193 -47.94 -48.15 -54.67
CA GLY A 193 -46.56 -48.59 -54.41
C GLY A 193 -45.59 -47.45 -54.06
N GLU A 194 -46.04 -46.20 -54.07
CA GLU A 194 -45.23 -45.04 -53.66
C GLU A 194 -45.04 -44.99 -52.14
N ARG A 195 -43.79 -44.71 -51.72
CA ARG A 195 -43.40 -44.58 -50.32
C ARG A 195 -43.11 -43.12 -49.99
N LEU A 196 -43.88 -42.54 -49.08
CA LEU A 196 -43.70 -41.14 -48.68
C LEU A 196 -43.42 -41.04 -47.18
N LEU A 197 -42.59 -40.05 -46.84
CA LEU A 197 -42.29 -39.67 -45.48
C LEU A 197 -43.33 -38.62 -45.01
N ILE A 198 -44.15 -38.98 -44.04
CA ILE A 198 -45.27 -38.15 -43.55
C ILE A 198 -45.07 -37.88 -42.05
N ASN A 199 -45.38 -36.67 -41.60
CA ASN A 199 -45.31 -36.37 -40.17
C ASN A 199 -46.41 -37.10 -39.39
N ASN A 200 -46.08 -37.57 -38.19
CA ASN A 200 -47.00 -38.23 -37.26
C ASN A 200 -48.17 -37.32 -36.83
N ALA A 201 -48.01 -35.99 -36.93
CA ALA A 201 -49.08 -35.03 -36.68
C ALA A 201 -50.14 -35.01 -37.81
N ASP A 202 -49.77 -35.43 -39.01
CA ASP A 202 -50.60 -35.43 -40.21
C ASP A 202 -51.31 -36.78 -40.46
N LEU A 203 -51.01 -37.78 -39.62
CA LEU A 203 -51.53 -39.14 -39.65
C LEU A 203 -52.54 -39.38 -38.50
N ASP A 204 -53.37 -40.42 -38.64
CA ASP A 204 -54.32 -40.82 -37.59
C ASP A 204 -53.60 -41.25 -36.29
N ALA A 205 -53.91 -40.55 -35.19
CA ALA A 205 -53.17 -40.59 -33.94
C ALA A 205 -53.26 -41.94 -33.21
N ALA A 206 -54.29 -42.75 -33.47
CA ALA A 206 -54.47 -44.06 -32.82
C ALA A 206 -53.58 -45.16 -33.41
N SER A 207 -53.17 -45.03 -34.69
CA SER A 207 -52.45 -46.07 -35.42
C SER A 207 -50.93 -45.82 -35.50
N VAL A 208 -50.48 -44.64 -35.06
CA VAL A 208 -49.08 -44.21 -35.04
C VAL A 208 -48.41 -44.71 -33.75
N PRO A 209 -47.38 -45.59 -33.81
CA PRO A 209 -46.72 -46.17 -32.65
C PRO A 209 -46.04 -45.21 -31.65
N PHE A 210 -45.90 -43.92 -31.97
CA PHE A 210 -45.26 -42.93 -31.09
C PHE A 210 -46.21 -41.77 -30.76
N PRO A 211 -46.57 -41.56 -29.48
CA PRO A 211 -47.51 -40.50 -29.08
C PRO A 211 -46.93 -39.09 -29.27
N ARG A 212 -47.83 -38.10 -29.45
CA ARG A 212 -47.52 -36.68 -29.72
C ARG A 212 -46.83 -35.95 -28.57
N GLU A 213 -46.93 -36.46 -27.34
CA GLU A 213 -46.41 -35.81 -26.13
C GLU A 213 -45.23 -36.58 -25.52
N GLN A 214 -44.20 -35.84 -25.11
CA GLN A 214 -43.11 -36.39 -24.31
C GLN A 214 -43.58 -36.61 -22.88
N THR A 215 -43.98 -37.84 -22.55
CA THR A 215 -44.14 -38.26 -21.16
C THR A 215 -42.74 -38.51 -20.58
N TYR A 216 -42.23 -37.57 -19.80
CA TYR A 216 -40.98 -37.74 -19.08
C TYR A 216 -41.19 -38.69 -17.88
N PRO A 217 -40.20 -39.54 -17.55
CA PRO A 217 -40.22 -40.31 -16.31
C PRO A 217 -40.36 -39.38 -15.08
N PRO A 218 -41.00 -39.85 -13.99
CA PRO A 218 -41.30 -39.01 -12.80
C PRO A 218 -40.04 -38.41 -12.15
N GLU A 219 -38.91 -39.13 -12.23
CA GLU A 219 -37.60 -38.67 -11.74
C GLU A 219 -37.15 -37.37 -12.41
N TYR A 220 -37.44 -37.19 -13.70
CA TYR A 220 -37.10 -35.95 -14.41
C TYR A 220 -38.02 -34.79 -14.05
N THR A 221 -39.31 -35.07 -13.79
CA THR A 221 -40.22 -34.02 -13.34
C THR A 221 -39.85 -33.51 -11.94
N GLU A 222 -39.42 -34.40 -11.05
CA GLU A 222 -38.91 -34.05 -9.72
C GLU A 222 -37.59 -33.26 -9.81
N ALA A 223 -36.65 -33.69 -10.65
CA ALA A 223 -35.39 -32.97 -10.86
C ALA A 223 -35.64 -31.56 -11.43
N ILE A 224 -36.56 -31.41 -12.38
CA ILE A 224 -36.94 -30.10 -12.94
C ILE A 224 -37.60 -29.21 -11.88
N ALA A 225 -38.42 -29.78 -11.00
CA ALA A 225 -39.04 -29.03 -9.90
C ALA A 225 -37.98 -28.56 -8.88
N GLN A 226 -37.05 -29.42 -8.49
CA GLN A 226 -35.94 -29.07 -7.59
C GLN A 226 -35.04 -27.98 -8.17
N ILE A 227 -34.70 -28.06 -9.46
CA ILE A 227 -33.90 -27.03 -10.12
C ILE A 227 -34.64 -25.68 -10.15
N LYS A 228 -35.95 -25.68 -10.37
CA LYS A 228 -36.75 -24.45 -10.35
C LYS A 228 -36.78 -23.82 -8.96
N GLU A 229 -36.92 -24.64 -7.92
CA GLU A 229 -36.93 -24.16 -6.53
C GLU A 229 -35.57 -23.59 -6.13
N GLN A 230 -34.47 -24.27 -6.46
CA GLN A 230 -33.11 -23.77 -6.23
C GLN A 230 -32.87 -22.43 -6.93
N HIS A 231 -33.29 -22.31 -8.20
CA HIS A 231 -33.15 -21.06 -8.93
C HIS A 231 -33.98 -19.93 -8.31
N GLN A 232 -35.20 -20.20 -7.83
CA GLN A 232 -36.00 -19.21 -7.11
C GLN A 232 -35.30 -18.72 -5.84
N GLN A 233 -34.73 -19.63 -5.05
CA GLN A 233 -33.98 -19.28 -3.85
C GLN A 233 -32.71 -18.47 -4.17
N GLU A 234 -32.01 -18.79 -5.26
CA GLU A 234 -30.85 -18.01 -5.71
C GLU A 234 -31.24 -16.60 -6.14
N LEU A 235 -32.36 -16.43 -6.85
CA LEU A 235 -32.85 -15.11 -7.23
C LEU A 235 -33.22 -14.26 -6.01
N GLU A 236 -33.95 -14.84 -5.06
CA GLU A 236 -34.30 -14.14 -3.81
C GLU A 236 -33.06 -13.72 -3.02
N ARG A 237 -32.05 -14.59 -2.96
CA ARG A 237 -30.77 -14.28 -2.32
C ARG A 237 -30.06 -13.14 -3.05
N LEU A 238 -29.95 -13.19 -4.37
CA LEU A 238 -29.29 -12.15 -5.16
C LEU A 238 -30.02 -10.80 -5.06
N GLU A 239 -31.35 -10.80 -5.04
CA GLU A 239 -32.14 -9.58 -4.82
C GLU A 239 -31.88 -8.96 -3.44
N GLN A 240 -31.78 -9.78 -2.39
CA GLN A 240 -31.43 -9.31 -1.06
C GLN A 240 -30.00 -8.75 -1.00
N GLU A 241 -29.02 -9.47 -1.56
CA GLU A 241 -27.63 -9.01 -1.63
C GLU A 241 -27.51 -7.70 -2.41
N LEU A 242 -28.22 -7.56 -3.53
CA LEU A 242 -28.25 -6.33 -4.34
C LEU A 242 -28.90 -5.18 -3.56
N ARG A 243 -30.01 -5.42 -2.86
CA ARG A 243 -30.67 -4.40 -2.03
C ARG A 243 -29.77 -3.90 -0.91
N ILE A 244 -29.05 -4.81 -0.24
CA ILE A 244 -28.08 -4.48 0.81
C ILE A 244 -26.91 -3.68 0.20
N GLY A 245 -26.39 -4.11 -0.94
CA GLY A 245 -25.32 -3.42 -1.66
C GLY A 245 -25.69 -1.99 -2.04
N LEU A 246 -26.89 -1.79 -2.59
CA LEU A 246 -27.39 -0.45 -2.95
C LEU A 246 -27.59 0.44 -1.72
N GLN A 247 -28.09 -0.11 -0.60
CA GLN A 247 -28.20 0.66 0.65
C GLN A 247 -26.83 1.05 1.21
N ALA A 248 -25.85 0.15 1.16
CA ALA A 248 -24.49 0.43 1.61
C ALA A 248 -23.82 1.50 0.74
N GLU A 249 -23.97 1.42 -0.58
CA GLU A 249 -23.43 2.42 -1.51
C GLU A 249 -24.09 3.80 -1.33
N ALA A 250 -25.42 3.83 -1.15
CA ALA A 250 -26.14 5.07 -0.84
C ALA A 250 -25.70 5.67 0.50
N GLY A 251 -25.50 4.83 1.52
CA GLY A 251 -24.97 5.23 2.83
C GLY A 251 -23.57 5.82 2.73
N ALA A 252 -22.65 5.13 2.05
CA ALA A 252 -21.28 5.60 1.87
C ALA A 252 -21.20 6.93 1.10
N ARG A 253 -22.04 7.12 0.08
CA ARG A 253 -22.13 8.41 -0.65
C ARG A 253 -22.66 9.53 0.23
N ALA A 254 -23.67 9.26 1.06
CA ALA A 254 -24.21 10.25 1.99
C ALA A 254 -23.17 10.64 3.06
N GLU A 255 -22.45 9.65 3.62
CA GLU A 255 -21.38 9.89 4.59
C GLU A 255 -20.23 10.71 3.99
N ALA A 256 -19.82 10.41 2.76
CA ALA A 256 -18.79 11.17 2.05
C ALA A 256 -19.21 12.64 1.85
N GLN A 257 -20.45 12.89 1.41
CA GLN A 257 -20.98 14.25 1.28
C GLN A 257 -21.01 15.00 2.61
N VAL A 258 -21.42 14.34 3.69
CA VAL A 258 -21.44 14.93 5.03
C VAL A 258 -20.02 15.26 5.49
N GLN A 259 -19.04 14.38 5.25
CA GLN A 259 -17.64 14.62 5.59
C GLN A 259 -17.06 15.81 4.82
N GLU A 260 -17.33 15.92 3.51
CA GLU A 260 -16.92 17.07 2.70
C GLU A 260 -17.55 18.38 3.20
N GLN A 261 -18.84 18.35 3.57
CA GLN A 261 -19.52 19.51 4.16
C GLN A 261 -18.90 19.90 5.51
N ILE A 262 -18.59 18.94 6.37
CA ILE A 262 -17.93 19.22 7.66
C ILE A 262 -16.54 19.82 7.44
N GLN A 263 -15.74 19.28 6.52
CA GLN A 263 -14.41 19.81 6.21
C GLN A 263 -14.48 21.23 5.64
N SER A 264 -15.40 21.50 4.72
CA SER A 264 -15.59 22.84 4.17
C SER A 264 -16.04 23.85 5.23
N LEU A 265 -16.95 23.46 6.13
CA LEU A 265 -17.38 24.30 7.27
C LEU A 265 -16.23 24.56 8.26
N GLN A 266 -15.41 23.56 8.56
CA GLN A 266 -14.24 23.73 9.42
C GLN A 266 -13.23 24.71 8.82
N ASN A 267 -13.00 24.64 7.51
CA ASN A 267 -12.10 25.56 6.81
C ASN A 267 -12.66 26.99 6.83
N LEU A 268 -13.96 27.17 6.60
CA LEU A 268 -14.62 28.47 6.69
C LEU A 268 -14.53 29.04 8.11
N TYR A 269 -14.73 28.21 9.14
CA TYR A 269 -14.59 28.63 10.53
C TYR A 269 -13.16 29.08 10.88
N LYS A 270 -12.13 28.36 10.38
CA LYS A 270 -10.73 28.77 10.53
C LYS A 270 -10.47 30.13 9.90
N GLN A 271 -10.91 30.33 8.65
CA GLN A 271 -10.78 31.62 7.95
C GLN A 271 -11.50 32.75 8.70
N GLN A 272 -12.70 32.51 9.21
CA GLN A 272 -13.43 33.50 10.01
C GLN A 272 -12.69 33.85 11.31
N LYS A 273 -12.08 32.86 11.97
CA LYS A 273 -11.28 33.09 13.18
C LYS A 273 -10.04 33.93 12.89
N GLU A 274 -9.34 33.66 11.79
CA GLU A 274 -8.19 34.46 11.35
C GLU A 274 -8.58 35.90 11.04
N GLN A 275 -9.68 36.11 10.31
CA GLN A 275 -10.20 37.46 10.03
C GLN A 275 -10.57 38.21 11.31
N ASN A 276 -11.19 37.55 12.29
CA ASN A 276 -11.51 38.17 13.57
C ASN A 276 -10.24 38.57 14.34
N ILE A 277 -9.19 37.76 14.31
CA ILE A 277 -7.90 38.10 14.94
C ILE A 277 -7.29 39.33 14.26
N GLN A 278 -7.29 39.37 12.92
CA GLN A 278 -6.76 40.52 12.16
C GLN A 278 -7.56 41.81 12.43
N LEU A 279 -8.89 41.70 12.53
CA LEU A 279 -9.74 42.84 12.87
C LEU A 279 -9.47 43.32 14.30
N GLN A 280 -9.27 42.41 15.25
CA GLN A 280 -8.93 42.76 16.63
C GLN A 280 -7.60 43.51 16.69
N GLN A 281 -6.56 43.01 16.00
CA GLN A 281 -5.26 43.69 15.92
C GLN A 281 -5.38 45.11 15.36
N ARG A 282 -6.18 45.30 14.29
CA ARG A 282 -6.43 46.64 13.73
C ARG A 282 -7.19 47.55 14.69
N LEU A 283 -8.10 47.02 15.49
CA LEU A 283 -8.78 47.80 16.52
C LEU A 283 -7.79 48.25 17.60
N ASP A 284 -6.94 47.34 18.07
CA ASP A 284 -5.92 47.63 19.08
C ASP A 284 -4.91 48.68 18.56
N GLU A 285 -4.48 48.58 17.30
CA GLU A 285 -3.66 49.59 16.63
C GLU A 285 -4.37 50.95 16.58
N MET A 286 -5.64 50.99 16.17
CA MET A 286 -6.43 52.22 16.13
C MET A 286 -6.63 52.85 17.51
N GLU A 287 -6.78 52.04 18.56
CA GLU A 287 -6.87 52.52 19.94
C GLU A 287 -5.54 53.12 20.39
N SER A 288 -4.41 52.48 20.08
CA SER A 288 -3.08 53.01 20.39
C SER A 288 -2.82 54.35 19.67
N LEU A 289 -3.23 54.48 18.40
CA LEU A 289 -3.13 55.72 17.64
C LEU A 289 -3.97 56.83 18.26
N ARG A 290 -5.19 56.52 18.73
CA ARG A 290 -6.02 57.50 19.44
C ARG A 290 -5.37 57.94 20.75
N GLN A 291 -4.74 57.04 21.50
CA GLN A 291 -4.02 57.41 22.72
C GLN A 291 -2.87 58.37 22.41
N LEU A 292 -2.06 58.07 21.40
CA LEU A 292 -0.98 58.96 20.94
C LEU A 292 -1.49 60.31 20.45
N GLU A 293 -2.65 60.35 19.79
CA GLU A 293 -3.30 61.61 19.39
C GLU A 293 -3.69 62.44 20.62
N THR A 294 -4.29 61.81 21.64
CA THR A 294 -4.63 62.51 22.89
C THR A 294 -3.41 63.01 23.66
N GLU A 295 -2.32 62.23 23.70
CA GLU A 295 -1.06 62.65 24.31
C GLU A 295 -0.44 63.82 23.56
N ASN A 296 -0.43 63.78 22.23
CA ASN A 296 0.04 64.91 21.41
C ASN A 296 -0.79 66.18 21.64
N GLN A 297 -2.11 66.06 21.76
CA GLN A 297 -2.97 67.20 22.10
C GLN A 297 -2.64 67.77 23.50
N GLN A 298 -2.41 66.91 24.49
CA GLN A 298 -1.99 67.33 25.84
C GLN A 298 -0.62 68.02 25.82
N LEU A 299 0.34 67.48 25.06
CA LEU A 299 1.66 68.09 24.89
C LEU A 299 1.57 69.45 24.22
N HIS A 300 0.74 69.60 23.18
CA HIS A 300 0.51 70.89 22.54
C HIS A 300 -0.08 71.93 23.51
N GLN A 301 -1.09 71.55 24.30
CA GLN A 301 -1.65 72.42 25.35
C GLN A 301 -0.57 72.81 26.36
N ARG A 302 0.27 71.85 26.78
CA ARG A 302 1.34 72.11 27.74
C ARG A 302 2.41 73.04 27.18
N ILE A 303 2.77 72.91 25.91
CA ILE A 303 3.70 73.81 25.23
C ILE A 303 3.12 75.22 25.18
N GLN A 304 1.86 75.37 24.78
CA GLN A 304 1.18 76.68 24.76
C GLN A 304 1.14 77.34 26.15
N ASP A 305 0.82 76.57 27.20
CA ASP A 305 0.83 77.07 28.59
C ASP A 305 2.23 77.55 29.00
N LEU A 306 3.28 76.81 28.60
CA LEU A 306 4.67 77.17 28.90
C LEU A 306 5.11 78.40 28.11
N GLU A 307 4.77 78.50 26.83
CA GLU A 307 5.04 79.67 25.98
C GLU A 307 4.39 80.92 26.57
N HIS A 308 3.11 80.84 26.94
CA HIS A 308 2.40 81.94 27.59
C HIS A 308 3.02 82.31 28.96
N ALA A 309 3.45 81.31 29.76
CA ALA A 309 4.13 81.55 31.02
C ALA A 309 5.51 82.22 30.86
N VAL A 310 6.19 81.97 29.75
CA VAL A 310 7.46 82.63 29.38
C VAL A 310 7.20 84.06 28.92
N GLU A 311 6.18 84.31 28.09
CA GLU A 311 5.81 85.66 27.64
C GLU A 311 5.38 86.58 28.79
N GLN A 312 4.71 86.04 29.82
CA GLN A 312 4.19 86.84 30.93
C GLN A 312 5.21 87.16 32.05
N ARG A 313 6.47 86.69 32.00
CA ARG A 313 7.47 86.95 33.07
C ARG A 313 8.68 87.79 32.61
N PRO A 314 9.04 88.88 33.31
CA PRO A 314 10.23 89.67 32.98
C PRO A 314 11.51 88.89 33.28
N SER A 315 12.46 88.98 32.35
CA SER A 315 13.70 88.20 32.18
C SER A 315 14.73 88.26 33.32
N GLN A 316 14.46 88.95 34.42
CA GLN A 316 15.43 89.20 35.49
C GLN A 316 15.43 88.19 36.64
N GLN A 317 14.47 87.27 36.72
CA GLN A 317 14.42 86.25 37.81
C GLN A 317 15.01 84.88 37.45
N TRP A 318 15.44 84.65 36.20
CA TRP A 318 15.93 83.33 35.74
C TRP A 318 17.34 82.96 36.18
N GLY A 319 18.18 83.93 36.57
CA GLY A 319 19.61 83.69 36.79
C GLY A 319 19.95 82.79 37.99
N ASN A 320 19.12 82.78 39.05
CA ASN A 320 19.55 82.25 40.35
C ASN A 320 18.67 81.10 40.91
N THR A 321 17.40 81.00 40.53
CA THR A 321 16.48 79.96 41.05
C THR A 321 16.35 78.76 40.13
N MET A 322 16.38 78.96 38.81
CA MET A 322 16.22 77.86 37.83
C MET A 322 17.40 76.88 37.88
N THR A 323 18.63 77.36 37.97
CA THR A 323 19.83 76.50 37.96
C THR A 323 19.93 75.62 39.20
N GLN A 324 19.54 76.11 40.38
CA GLN A 324 19.59 75.34 41.64
C GLN A 324 18.38 74.41 41.83
N GLN A 325 17.19 74.82 41.37
CA GLN A 325 16.01 73.96 41.41
C GLN A 325 16.01 72.91 40.30
N ALA A 326 16.50 73.24 39.09
CA ALA A 326 16.70 72.28 38.02
C ALA A 326 17.75 71.25 38.42
N THR A 327 18.89 71.63 39.01
CA THR A 327 19.87 70.64 39.50
C THR A 327 19.33 69.75 40.62
N LYS A 328 18.49 70.28 41.53
CA LYS A 328 17.81 69.44 42.54
C LYS A 328 16.73 68.54 41.96
N ALA A 329 15.92 69.03 41.02
CA ALA A 329 14.85 68.26 40.39
C ALA A 329 15.42 67.19 39.44
N LEU A 330 16.49 67.52 38.72
CA LEU A 330 17.21 66.60 37.84
C LEU A 330 17.97 65.56 38.65
N ASN A 331 18.62 65.92 39.76
CA ASN A 331 19.18 64.92 40.69
C ASN A 331 18.10 64.04 41.33
N LYS A 332 16.91 64.57 41.60
CA LYS A 332 15.77 63.80 42.13
C LYS A 332 15.15 62.89 41.07
N GLN A 333 15.02 63.34 39.83
CA GLN A 333 14.53 62.55 38.70
C GLN A 333 15.55 61.49 38.28
N VAL A 334 16.86 61.78 38.32
CA VAL A 334 17.92 60.78 38.11
C VAL A 334 17.91 59.75 39.24
N LYS A 335 17.74 60.16 40.51
CA LYS A 335 17.54 59.22 41.62
C LYS A 335 16.28 58.37 41.47
N GLN A 336 15.15 58.97 41.10
CA GLN A 336 13.89 58.25 40.90
C GLN A 336 13.90 57.36 39.65
N ALA A 337 14.64 57.74 38.61
CA ALA A 337 14.85 56.91 37.42
C ALA A 337 15.76 55.73 37.74
N LEU A 338 16.80 55.92 38.57
CA LEU A 338 17.65 54.84 39.08
C LEU A 338 16.95 53.93 40.10
N GLU A 339 15.98 54.44 40.87
CA GLU A 339 15.12 53.64 41.76
C GLU A 339 13.99 52.92 41.01
N LYS A 340 13.58 53.41 39.84
CA LYS A 340 12.56 52.80 38.96
C LYS A 340 13.15 51.94 37.84
N THR A 341 14.45 52.01 37.58
CA THR A 341 15.14 50.94 36.86
C THR A 341 15.11 49.72 37.74
N ILE A 342 14.05 48.96 37.55
CA ILE A 342 13.89 47.55 37.84
C ILE A 342 15.27 46.93 38.06
N ASP A 343 15.54 46.57 39.31
CA ASP A 343 16.73 45.82 39.66
C ASP A 343 16.64 44.53 38.83
N LEU A 344 17.40 44.43 37.73
CA LEU A 344 17.34 43.30 36.79
C LEU A 344 17.61 41.97 37.51
N ARG A 345 18.24 42.02 38.70
CA ARG A 345 18.40 40.90 39.64
C ARG A 345 17.10 40.40 40.28
N SER A 346 16.07 41.24 40.42
CA SER A 346 14.79 40.88 41.03
C SER A 346 13.81 40.20 40.06
N LEU A 347 13.91 40.48 38.75
CA LEU A 347 13.20 39.74 37.69
C LEU A 347 13.82 38.38 37.37
N ALA A 348 15.03 38.11 37.85
CA ALA A 348 15.77 36.87 37.63
C ALA A 348 15.63 35.85 38.79
N GLN A 349 14.53 35.91 39.57
CA GLN A 349 14.36 35.00 40.72
C GLN A 349 14.03 33.56 40.33
N GLU A 350 13.49 33.32 39.13
CA GLU A 350 13.51 31.99 38.51
C GLU A 350 13.82 32.13 37.01
N PRO A 351 14.93 31.52 36.52
CA PRO A 351 15.08 31.34 35.08
C PRO A 351 13.92 30.47 34.59
N PRO A 352 13.30 30.77 33.44
CA PRO A 352 12.32 29.87 32.83
C PRO A 352 12.97 28.50 32.62
N LYS A 353 12.54 27.52 33.42
CA LYS A 353 13.16 26.18 33.51
C LYS A 353 12.98 25.37 32.23
N GLU A 354 12.07 25.78 31.35
CA GLU A 354 11.68 25.02 30.16
C GLU A 354 12.47 25.41 28.89
N ASN A 355 13.13 26.57 28.83
CA ASN A 355 13.99 26.89 27.67
C ASN A 355 15.03 28.01 27.93
N ALA A 356 16.05 27.72 28.74
CA ALA A 356 17.08 28.69 29.11
C ALA A 356 17.86 29.23 27.88
N GLN A 357 18.03 28.43 26.84
CA GLN A 357 18.76 28.80 25.62
C GLN A 357 17.95 29.78 24.75
N GLU A 358 16.66 29.53 24.54
CA GLU A 358 15.81 30.48 23.81
C GLU A 358 15.69 31.83 24.54
N CYS A 359 15.59 31.82 25.86
CA CYS A 359 15.54 33.05 26.63
C CYS A 359 16.83 33.87 26.54
N LEU A 360 18.00 33.20 26.57
CA LEU A 360 19.28 33.87 26.33
C LEU A 360 19.34 34.45 24.92
N ARG A 361 18.91 33.71 23.90
CA ARG A 361 18.87 34.19 22.50
C ARG A 361 17.97 35.43 22.35
N LEU A 362 16.75 35.38 22.87
CA LEU A 362 15.80 36.51 22.82
C LEU A 362 16.33 37.72 23.59
N MET A 363 17.01 37.50 24.71
CA MET A 363 17.67 38.57 25.47
C MET A 363 18.82 39.19 24.67
N GLY A 364 19.63 38.39 23.99
CA GLY A 364 20.68 38.88 23.08
C GLY A 364 20.11 39.72 21.93
N MET A 365 18.99 39.29 21.33
CA MET A 365 18.28 40.05 20.29
C MET A 365 17.68 41.36 20.81
N ALA A 366 17.09 41.34 22.02
CA ALA A 366 16.58 42.55 22.66
C ALA A 366 17.71 43.54 23.00
N LEU A 367 18.85 43.04 23.49
CA LEU A 367 20.04 43.84 23.78
C LEU A 367 20.67 44.42 22.52
N LYS A 368 20.66 43.71 21.38
CA LYS A 368 21.03 44.27 20.05
C LYS A 368 20.16 45.49 19.71
N ASN A 369 18.84 45.36 19.86
CA ASN A 369 17.90 46.44 19.54
C ASN A 369 18.02 47.64 20.50
N LEU A 370 18.31 47.39 21.77
CA LEU A 370 18.61 48.45 22.74
C LEU A 370 19.95 49.12 22.47
N ALA A 371 20.98 48.34 22.11
CA ALA A 371 22.30 48.86 21.77
C ALA A 371 22.25 49.79 20.56
N SER A 372 21.46 49.45 19.53
CA SER A 372 21.26 50.29 18.35
C SER A 372 20.38 51.52 18.63
N ALA A 373 19.30 51.37 19.41
CA ALA A 373 18.40 52.49 19.73
C ALA A 373 19.04 53.52 20.67
N MET A 374 19.93 53.09 21.56
CA MET A 374 20.49 53.94 22.63
C MET A 374 22.00 54.21 22.50
N ASN A 375 22.66 53.73 21.44
CA ASN A 375 24.12 53.77 21.28
C ASN A 375 24.88 53.29 22.53
N ASN A 376 24.37 52.22 23.17
CA ASN A 376 24.92 51.72 24.43
C ASN A 376 25.96 50.62 24.17
N THR A 377 27.23 50.93 24.40
CA THR A 377 28.35 50.00 24.19
C THR A 377 28.32 48.80 25.14
N GLN A 378 27.82 48.95 26.37
CA GLN A 378 27.70 47.84 27.33
C GLN A 378 26.60 46.85 26.93
N ALA A 379 25.49 47.35 26.38
CA ALA A 379 24.44 46.49 25.83
C ALA A 379 24.93 45.73 24.60
N LEU A 380 25.82 46.35 23.81
CA LEU A 380 26.45 45.76 22.64
C LEU A 380 27.43 44.64 23.02
N GLU A 381 28.28 44.89 24.03
CA GLU A 381 29.17 43.86 24.60
C GLU A 381 28.38 42.69 25.20
N ALA A 382 27.30 42.97 25.95
CA ALA A 382 26.44 41.94 26.50
C ALA A 382 25.74 41.11 25.42
N ALA A 383 25.22 41.75 24.36
CA ALA A 383 24.62 41.06 23.22
C ALA A 383 25.62 40.16 22.49
N ALA A 384 26.86 40.64 22.29
CA ALA A 384 27.92 39.88 21.66
C ALA A 384 28.31 38.63 22.46
N ILE A 385 28.43 38.75 23.78
CA ILE A 385 28.73 37.61 24.66
C ILE A 385 27.60 36.57 24.61
N ILE A 386 26.35 37.02 24.66
CA ILE A 386 25.18 36.14 24.68
C ILE A 386 24.97 35.40 23.35
N LEU A 387 25.23 36.07 22.21
CA LEU A 387 25.03 35.51 20.87
C LEU A 387 26.28 34.83 20.30
N GLY A 388 27.42 34.92 20.99
CA GLY A 388 28.70 34.35 20.57
C GLY A 388 29.31 35.06 19.35
N SER A 389 29.15 36.38 19.26
CA SER A 389 29.69 37.19 18.16
C SER A 389 30.72 38.22 18.65
N GLU A 390 31.35 38.92 17.70
CA GLU A 390 32.13 40.12 18.05
C GLU A 390 31.21 41.26 18.50
N PRO A 391 31.69 42.17 19.36
CA PRO A 391 30.95 43.36 19.80
C PRO A 391 30.95 44.44 18.71
N THR A 392 30.42 44.10 17.54
CA THR A 392 30.14 45.04 16.45
C THR A 392 28.69 44.89 16.00
N LEU A 393 28.05 46.00 15.64
CA LEU A 393 26.64 45.99 15.22
C LEU A 393 26.39 45.04 14.04
N THR A 394 27.33 44.97 13.11
CA THR A 394 27.27 44.10 11.92
C THR A 394 27.43 42.63 12.28
N ALA A 395 28.40 42.27 13.15
CA ALA A 395 28.58 40.87 13.56
C ALA A 395 27.40 40.36 14.39
N ILE A 396 26.88 41.19 15.31
CA ILE A 396 25.69 40.86 16.10
C ILE A 396 24.45 40.76 15.19
N ALA A 397 24.31 41.63 14.19
CA ALA A 397 23.18 41.57 13.27
C ALA A 397 23.21 40.30 12.42
N TYR A 398 24.35 39.99 11.83
CA TYR A 398 24.57 38.78 11.04
C TYR A 398 24.36 37.51 11.87
N ARG A 399 24.87 37.48 13.11
CA ARG A 399 24.67 36.35 14.02
C ARG A 399 23.21 36.20 14.46
N ALA A 400 22.50 37.30 14.67
CA ALA A 400 21.08 37.27 15.00
C ALA A 400 20.24 36.70 13.84
N GLU A 401 20.53 37.08 12.59
CA GLU A 401 19.87 36.53 11.40
C GLU A 401 20.12 35.02 11.24
N GLN A 402 21.36 34.57 11.46
CA GLN A 402 21.68 33.13 11.47
C GLN A 402 20.88 32.37 12.53
N LEU A 403 20.81 32.91 13.75
CA LEU A 403 20.09 32.28 14.86
C LEU A 403 18.57 32.39 14.73
N GLU A 404 18.03 33.24 13.85
CA GLU A 404 16.60 33.30 13.53
C GLU A 404 16.14 32.05 12.76
N MET A 405 17.03 31.46 11.95
CA MET A 405 16.78 30.24 11.19
C MET A 405 16.81 28.95 12.04
N LEU A 406 17.28 29.05 13.28
CA LEU A 406 17.49 27.90 14.17
C LEU A 406 16.21 27.07 14.47
N PRO A 407 15.02 27.67 14.73
CA PRO A 407 13.81 26.89 14.97
C PRO A 407 13.39 26.08 13.74
N GLN A 408 13.56 26.67 12.55
CA GLN A 408 13.29 26.00 11.28
C GLN A 408 14.28 24.85 11.06
N ALA A 409 15.58 25.10 11.28
CA ALA A 409 16.61 24.08 11.18
C ALA A 409 16.36 22.87 12.09
N VAL A 410 16.02 23.10 13.36
CA VAL A 410 15.70 22.04 14.32
C VAL A 410 14.44 21.28 13.89
N SER A 411 13.40 21.99 13.43
CA SER A 411 12.17 21.36 12.92
C SER A 411 12.43 20.46 11.71
N ASP A 412 13.20 20.95 10.74
CA ASP A 412 13.50 20.20 9.50
C ASP A 412 14.35 18.96 9.81
N ILE A 413 15.38 19.10 10.63
CA ILE A 413 16.22 17.97 11.07
C ILE A 413 15.39 16.92 11.81
N ARG A 414 14.52 17.34 12.74
CA ARG A 414 13.63 16.41 13.46
C ARG A 414 12.65 15.71 12.52
N THR A 415 12.12 16.44 11.55
CA THR A 415 11.20 15.88 10.55
C THR A 415 11.88 14.80 9.71
N VAL A 416 13.15 15.00 9.34
CA VAL A 416 13.93 14.00 8.62
C VAL A 416 14.22 12.78 9.51
N LEU A 417 14.69 13.00 10.73
CA LEU A 417 15.01 11.92 11.66
C LEU A 417 13.79 11.08 12.07
N ALA A 418 12.59 11.69 12.08
CA ALA A 418 11.34 10.99 12.40
C ALA A 418 10.83 10.08 11.27
N LYS A 419 11.37 10.19 10.04
CA LYS A 419 10.96 9.32 8.93
C LYS A 419 11.44 7.88 9.15
N PRO A 420 10.55 6.87 9.05
CA PRO A 420 10.97 5.48 9.16
C PRO A 420 11.92 5.11 8.02
N GLY A 421 13.11 4.61 8.35
CA GLY A 421 14.14 4.26 7.36
C GLY A 421 14.98 5.43 6.85
N CYS A 422 15.03 6.55 7.59
CA CYS A 422 15.93 7.68 7.28
C CYS A 422 17.36 7.20 7.00
N THR A 423 17.94 7.63 5.89
CA THR A 423 19.34 7.38 5.54
C THR A 423 20.23 8.54 5.96
N TRP A 424 21.55 8.33 5.99
CA TRP A 424 22.51 9.42 6.20
C TRP A 424 22.39 10.52 5.13
N GLN A 425 22.08 10.14 3.89
CA GLN A 425 21.93 11.09 2.79
C GLN A 425 20.73 12.02 3.01
N ASP A 426 19.59 11.47 3.45
CA ASP A 426 18.39 12.26 3.74
C ASP A 426 18.65 13.31 4.82
N TYR A 427 19.40 12.95 5.87
CA TYR A 427 19.83 13.90 6.90
C TYR A 427 20.85 14.91 6.35
N TRP A 428 21.86 14.44 5.62
CA TRP A 428 22.95 15.27 5.13
C TRP A 428 22.45 16.36 4.16
N ASP A 429 21.52 16.02 3.27
CA ASP A 429 20.93 16.95 2.31
C ASP A 429 20.26 18.14 3.01
N VAL A 430 19.57 17.91 4.12
CA VAL A 430 18.96 18.99 4.94
C VAL A 430 20.01 19.69 5.82
N ALA A 431 20.96 18.94 6.39
CA ALA A 431 21.99 19.51 7.26
C ALA A 431 22.97 20.43 6.53
N GLN A 432 23.16 20.26 5.21
CA GLN A 432 24.00 21.15 4.39
C GLN A 432 23.45 22.58 4.34
N GLU A 433 22.13 22.76 4.29
CA GLU A 433 21.50 24.09 4.26
C GLU A 433 21.77 24.89 5.55
N TYR A 434 22.02 24.18 6.65
CA TYR A 434 22.20 24.74 7.99
C TYR A 434 23.63 24.60 8.52
N GLU A 435 24.63 24.32 7.67
CA GLU A 435 26.02 24.06 8.09
C GLU A 435 26.60 25.20 8.95
N VAL A 436 26.23 26.44 8.64
CA VAL A 436 26.69 27.65 9.32
C VAL A 436 26.25 27.72 10.79
N ILE A 437 25.10 27.11 11.13
CA ILE A 437 24.54 27.09 12.49
C ILE A 437 24.59 25.69 13.11
N LYS A 438 25.51 24.84 12.63
CA LYS A 438 25.65 23.45 13.08
C LYS A 438 25.78 23.33 14.59
N GLN A 439 26.66 24.09 15.20
CA GLN A 439 26.87 24.02 16.65
C GLN A 439 25.61 24.40 17.44
N ASP A 440 24.81 25.32 16.90
CA ASP A 440 23.64 25.87 17.58
C ASP A 440 22.46 24.90 17.53
N TYR A 441 22.12 24.35 16.35
CA TYR A 441 21.04 23.36 16.29
C TYR A 441 21.43 22.03 16.97
N TRP A 442 22.72 21.65 16.96
CA TRP A 442 23.19 20.47 17.69
C TRP A 442 22.97 20.57 19.20
N ALA A 443 22.98 21.78 19.76
CA ALA A 443 22.73 22.01 21.18
C ALA A 443 21.24 21.85 21.56
N GLU A 444 20.33 22.00 20.61
CA GLU A 444 18.86 21.91 20.78
C GLU A 444 18.31 20.51 20.49
N LEU A 445 19.11 19.66 19.85
CA LEU A 445 18.77 18.25 19.63
C LEU A 445 18.89 17.45 20.94
N THR A 446 17.98 16.50 21.13
CA THR A 446 18.03 15.57 22.25
C THR A 446 19.18 14.59 22.09
N THR A 447 19.63 13.99 23.19
CA THR A 447 20.69 12.97 23.16
C THR A 447 20.34 11.78 22.25
N GLN A 448 19.06 11.41 22.18
CA GLN A 448 18.58 10.35 21.28
C GLN A 448 18.70 10.74 19.80
N GLU A 449 18.39 11.99 19.46
CA GLU A 449 18.51 12.51 18.09
C GLU A 449 19.97 12.59 17.67
N THR A 450 20.86 13.06 18.54
CA THR A 450 22.30 13.09 18.27
C THR A 450 22.88 11.69 18.11
N ASP A 451 22.46 10.73 18.94
CA ASP A 451 22.89 9.33 18.82
C ASP A 451 22.40 8.73 17.48
N SER A 452 21.16 9.04 17.07
CA SER A 452 20.61 8.62 15.78
C SER A 452 21.42 9.17 14.60
N ILE A 453 21.81 10.45 14.63
CA ILE A 453 22.68 11.04 13.61
C ILE A 453 24.05 10.34 13.56
N THR A 454 24.67 10.08 14.72
CA THR A 454 25.98 9.41 14.75
C THR A 454 25.92 7.96 14.26
N THR A 455 24.83 7.24 14.57
CA THR A 455 24.61 5.88 14.06
C THR A 455 24.40 5.87 12.55
N LEU A 456 23.63 6.81 11.99
CA LEU A 456 23.51 6.98 10.54
C LEU A 456 24.85 7.30 9.89
N GLN A 457 25.65 8.18 10.50
CA GLN A 457 26.99 8.53 10.01
C GLN A 457 27.91 7.31 10.01
N ASN A 458 27.87 6.51 11.06
CA ASN A 458 28.67 5.29 11.19
C ASN A 458 28.21 4.20 10.21
N ALA A 459 26.90 4.04 10.01
CA ALA A 459 26.34 3.11 9.03
C ALA A 459 26.70 3.49 7.59
N PHE A 460 26.78 4.78 7.28
CA PHE A 460 27.25 5.28 5.99
C PHE A 460 28.78 5.19 5.82
N SER A 461 29.53 5.43 6.90
CA SER A 461 30.99 5.36 6.89
C SER A 461 31.52 3.93 6.95
N GLN A 462 30.70 2.95 7.36
CA GLN A 462 31.01 1.54 7.25
C GLN A 462 30.60 1.03 5.87
N PRO A 463 31.54 0.65 4.99
CA PRO A 463 31.17 0.03 3.72
C PRO A 463 30.48 -1.31 3.99
N ASP A 464 29.57 -1.70 3.09
CA ASP A 464 28.95 -3.03 3.05
C ASP A 464 30.01 -4.09 3.38
N THR A 465 29.75 -4.86 4.42
CA THR A 465 30.71 -5.86 4.88
C THR A 465 30.85 -6.90 3.78
N ILE A 466 31.98 -6.88 3.04
CA ILE A 466 32.29 -7.90 2.04
C ILE A 466 32.36 -9.24 2.78
N GLY A 467 31.29 -10.01 2.61
CA GLY A 467 31.07 -11.32 3.22
C GLY A 467 30.89 -12.39 2.15
N VAL A 468 30.72 -13.63 2.60
CA VAL A 468 30.45 -14.75 1.69
C VAL A 468 29.13 -14.51 0.94
N GLY A 469 29.17 -14.57 -0.39
CA GLY A 469 28.08 -14.24 -1.30
C GLY A 469 28.13 -12.82 -1.87
N SER A 470 29.03 -11.94 -1.40
CA SER A 470 29.20 -10.60 -1.96
C SER A 470 29.78 -10.67 -3.38
N ILE A 471 29.31 -9.79 -4.25
CA ILE A 471 29.72 -9.72 -5.66
C ILE A 471 30.76 -8.62 -5.82
N VAL A 472 31.94 -9.00 -6.30
CA VAL A 472 33.10 -8.12 -6.45
C VAL A 472 33.55 -8.03 -7.90
N ALA A 473 34.28 -6.98 -8.24
CA ALA A 473 34.80 -6.75 -9.59
C ALA A 473 36.21 -6.16 -9.57
N HIS A 474 37.03 -6.46 -10.58
CA HIS A 474 38.41 -5.99 -10.63
C HIS A 474 38.51 -4.48 -10.87
N ALA A 475 39.49 -3.82 -10.24
CA ALA A 475 39.75 -2.37 -10.34
C ALA A 475 40.60 -1.94 -11.57
N ASP A 476 40.85 -2.84 -12.54
CA ASP A 476 41.75 -2.58 -13.67
C ASP A 476 41.08 -1.67 -14.73
N PRO A 477 41.70 -0.56 -15.17
CA PRO A 477 41.15 0.31 -16.21
C PRO A 477 41.04 -0.31 -17.61
N TYR A 478 41.75 -1.42 -17.92
CA TYR A 478 41.67 -2.11 -19.23
C TYR A 478 40.50 -3.12 -19.33
N ARG A 479 39.59 -3.09 -18.36
CA ARG A 479 38.49 -4.03 -18.09
C ARG A 479 37.36 -4.09 -19.13
N THR A 480 37.26 -3.18 -20.09
CA THR A 480 36.24 -3.25 -21.16
C THR A 480 36.39 -4.47 -22.06
N LEU A 481 37.53 -5.17 -22.00
CA LEU A 481 37.83 -6.33 -22.83
C LEU A 481 37.38 -7.68 -22.23
N TYR A 482 37.11 -7.78 -20.93
CA TYR A 482 36.64 -9.01 -20.27
C TYR A 482 35.72 -8.70 -19.07
N LEU A 483 34.46 -9.13 -19.11
CA LEU A 483 33.52 -9.02 -17.99
C LEU A 483 33.95 -9.98 -16.85
N GLN A 484 34.66 -9.46 -15.84
CA GLN A 484 35.07 -10.24 -14.68
C GLN A 484 34.25 -9.86 -13.45
N ARG A 485 33.09 -10.50 -13.31
CA ARG A 485 32.32 -10.55 -12.06
C ARG A 485 32.90 -11.68 -11.21
N GLY A 486 33.04 -11.46 -9.90
CA GLY A 486 33.50 -12.45 -8.95
C GLY A 486 32.55 -12.54 -7.77
N GLU A 487 32.49 -13.70 -7.15
CA GLU A 487 31.68 -13.94 -5.95
C GLU A 487 32.60 -14.39 -4.82
N VAL A 488 32.42 -13.84 -3.64
CA VAL A 488 33.16 -14.27 -2.44
C VAL A 488 32.58 -15.60 -1.97
N VAL A 489 33.37 -16.67 -2.01
CA VAL A 489 32.91 -18.04 -1.71
C VAL A 489 33.30 -18.50 -0.32
N ASP A 490 34.37 -17.94 0.26
CA ASP A 490 34.87 -18.35 1.57
C ASP A 490 35.63 -17.21 2.28
N GLU A 491 35.79 -17.32 3.60
CA GLU A 491 36.60 -16.39 4.40
C GLU A 491 37.57 -17.18 5.28
N VAL A 492 38.86 -17.05 4.99
CA VAL A 492 39.93 -17.80 5.69
C VAL A 492 40.96 -16.83 6.24
N GLY A 493 41.08 -16.75 7.56
CA GLY A 493 42.12 -15.98 8.25
C GLY A 493 42.04 -14.47 8.00
N GLY A 494 40.84 -13.89 7.92
CA GLY A 494 40.62 -12.46 7.68
C GLY A 494 40.80 -12.01 6.22
N LYS A 495 41.03 -12.96 5.31
CA LYS A 495 41.05 -12.75 3.86
C LYS A 495 39.83 -13.41 3.21
N VAL A 496 39.30 -12.77 2.18
CA VAL A 496 38.13 -13.21 1.42
C VAL A 496 38.56 -13.93 0.16
N VAL A 497 37.95 -15.09 -0.08
CA VAL A 497 38.27 -15.97 -1.19
C VAL A 497 37.25 -15.73 -2.30
N VAL A 498 37.70 -15.22 -3.43
CA VAL A 498 36.84 -14.85 -4.57
C VAL A 498 36.95 -15.90 -5.67
N ALA A 499 35.81 -16.37 -6.15
CA ALA A 499 35.67 -17.13 -7.38
C ALA A 499 35.28 -16.19 -8.52
N TRP A 500 36.14 -16.09 -9.53
CA TRP A 500 35.94 -15.20 -10.67
C TRP A 500 35.27 -15.94 -11.85
N ASP A 501 34.24 -15.33 -12.44
CA ASP A 501 33.43 -15.95 -13.51
C ASP A 501 34.25 -16.32 -14.76
N HIS A 502 35.32 -15.59 -15.08
CA HIS A 502 36.16 -15.86 -16.25
C HIS A 502 37.05 -17.12 -16.11
N TRP A 503 37.14 -17.71 -14.91
CA TRP A 503 37.85 -18.97 -14.67
C TRP A 503 36.91 -20.19 -14.58
N ARG A 504 35.61 -20.06 -14.90
CA ARG A 504 34.64 -21.17 -14.79
C ARG A 504 35.05 -22.45 -15.54
N ASN A 505 35.85 -22.31 -16.61
CA ASN A 505 36.33 -23.42 -17.44
C ASN A 505 37.68 -24.00 -16.96
N GLU A 506 38.37 -23.33 -16.05
CA GLU A 506 39.62 -23.80 -15.44
C GLU A 506 39.34 -24.22 -14.00
N LEU A 507 39.16 -25.52 -13.79
CA LEU A 507 38.94 -26.13 -12.49
C LEU A 507 39.98 -25.64 -11.46
N LYS A 508 39.52 -24.79 -10.52
CA LYS A 508 40.17 -24.34 -9.27
C LYS A 508 41.20 -23.20 -9.35
N LYS A 509 40.76 -21.96 -9.56
CA LYS A 509 41.48 -20.79 -9.02
C LYS A 509 40.55 -19.85 -8.27
N THR A 510 40.27 -20.21 -7.03
CA THR A 510 39.82 -19.25 -6.03
C THR A 510 41.05 -18.47 -5.54
N GLN A 511 41.01 -17.15 -5.59
CA GLN A 511 42.11 -16.30 -5.11
C GLN A 511 41.71 -15.64 -3.79
N SER A 512 42.64 -15.62 -2.83
CA SER A 512 42.44 -14.95 -1.55
C SER A 512 42.91 -13.50 -1.65
N TYR A 513 42.02 -12.57 -1.35
CA TYR A 513 42.30 -11.15 -1.29
C TYR A 513 42.10 -10.64 0.13
N SER A 514 42.83 -9.59 0.50
CA SER A 514 42.42 -8.84 1.69
C SER A 514 41.11 -8.11 1.43
N ARG A 515 40.33 -7.81 2.47
CA ARG A 515 39.12 -6.97 2.33
C ARG A 515 39.44 -5.57 1.82
N GLU A 516 40.67 -5.08 2.01
CA GLU A 516 41.13 -3.79 1.52
C GLU A 516 41.49 -3.81 0.03
N GLU A 517 41.95 -4.94 -0.50
CA GLU A 517 42.26 -5.12 -1.94
C GLU A 517 41.01 -5.25 -2.82
N LEU A 518 39.88 -5.69 -2.24
CA LEU A 518 38.60 -5.80 -2.95
C LEU A 518 37.71 -4.56 -2.84
N ARG A 519 38.06 -3.63 -1.93
CA ARG A 519 37.49 -2.29 -1.86
C ARG A 519 38.11 -1.43 -2.94
#